data_AF-A0A7S3FFF0-F1
#
_entry.id   AF-A0A7S3FFF0-F1
#
_cell.length_a   1.000
_cell.length_b   1.000
_cell.length_c   1.000
_cell.angle_alpha   90.00
_cell.angle_beta   90.00
_cell.angle_gamma   90.00
#
_symmetry.space_group_name_H-M   'P 1'
#
loop_
_entity.id
_entity.type
_entity.pdbx_description
1 polymer ?
#
loop_
_entity_poly.entity_id
_entity_poly.type
_entity_poly.pdbx_seq_one_letter_code
_entity_poly.pdbx_strand_id
1 'polypeptide(L)'
;VLSWMGPLFLIVLLVGPSSALQLKSVLATRAGRPVCVETAPMTLSEPAQRDAHYKGNIAQYLVDLHDAKHPFDFCGGMLFQLVLSDKLRSHLVRAAAGDGEQPVLYESPINRMAKIPGHTKSAEADNVHIFHGREVRQVPDAAGGMGFVLQLTLAGEDDPEGWTPQEVAGYDGWGHDSSRTWRKGDRLEDEGYQTFRNTFGGAAYTLHHRFYLHKDFRSQLWLSAEDGCEGQPYEPNAWDNLKAKVPFL
;
A
#
# COMPACT_ATOMS: atom_id res chain seq x y z
N VAL A 1 55.88 49.29 38.09
CA VAL A 1 56.07 48.95 36.68
C VAL A 1 55.08 47.85 36.32
N LEU A 2 53.89 48.22 35.86
CA LEU A 2 52.86 47.32 35.35
C LEU A 2 52.18 48.02 34.16
N SER A 3 52.04 47.29 33.07
CA SER A 3 51.52 47.68 31.76
C SER A 3 50.00 47.67 31.73
N TRP A 4 49.35 48.73 31.20
CA TRP A 4 47.99 48.68 30.65
C TRP A 4 47.82 49.73 29.51
N MET A 5 47.58 49.21 28.31
CA MET A 5 46.60 49.59 27.25
C MET A 5 46.39 51.06 26.80
N GLY A 6 46.47 51.30 25.49
CA GLY A 6 45.71 52.34 24.79
C GLY A 6 46.12 52.60 23.32
N PRO A 7 45.20 52.98 22.40
CA PRO A 7 45.19 52.58 20.98
C PRO A 7 45.26 53.75 19.96
N LEU A 8 45.25 53.45 18.65
CA LEU A 8 44.50 54.07 17.52
C LEU A 8 45.26 53.89 16.18
N PHE A 9 44.75 53.07 15.25
CA PHE A 9 43.86 53.43 14.12
C PHE A 9 44.49 54.33 13.03
N LEU A 10 44.83 53.72 11.89
CA LEU A 10 44.83 54.39 10.59
C LEU A 10 44.25 53.44 9.53
N ILE A 11 43.12 53.83 8.94
CA ILE A 11 42.40 53.15 7.88
C ILE A 11 42.91 53.71 6.55
N VAL A 12 43.36 52.84 5.64
CA VAL A 12 43.58 53.17 4.22
C VAL A 12 42.56 52.38 3.39
N LEU A 13 41.65 53.11 2.75
CA LEU A 13 40.71 52.63 1.75
C LEU A 13 41.42 52.44 0.41
N LEU A 14 41.40 51.21 -0.12
CA LEU A 14 41.70 50.94 -1.52
C LEU A 14 40.52 50.21 -2.17
N VAL A 15 40.05 50.81 -3.25
CA VAL A 15 38.95 50.39 -4.12
C VAL A 15 39.44 49.32 -5.10
N GLY A 16 38.69 48.24 -5.28
CA GLY A 16 38.92 47.20 -6.29
C GLY A 16 37.76 46.19 -6.35
N PRO A 17 37.46 45.58 -7.51
CA PRO A 17 36.11 45.58 -8.05
C PRO A 17 35.24 44.37 -7.71
N SER A 18 33.94 44.60 -7.85
CA SER A 18 32.81 43.68 -7.86
C SER A 18 33.13 42.25 -8.31
N SER A 19 33.08 41.32 -7.36
CA SER A 19 32.81 39.91 -7.64
C SER A 19 31.32 39.66 -7.44
N ALA A 20 30.62 39.47 -8.56
CA ALA A 20 29.23 39.07 -8.58
C ALA A 20 29.05 37.76 -7.80
N LEU A 21 28.23 37.79 -6.74
CA LEU A 21 27.63 36.60 -6.16
C LEU A 21 26.76 35.94 -7.24
N GLN A 22 27.30 34.92 -7.91
CA GLN A 22 26.46 33.96 -8.60
C GLN A 22 25.72 33.13 -7.54
N LEU A 23 24.47 33.49 -7.30
CA LEU A 23 23.48 32.53 -6.78
C LEU A 23 23.44 31.35 -7.77
N LYS A 24 24.12 30.26 -7.44
CA LYS A 24 23.85 28.97 -8.05
C LYS A 24 22.49 28.51 -7.52
N SER A 25 21.45 28.84 -8.28
CA SER A 25 20.17 28.14 -8.22
C SER A 25 20.45 26.65 -8.34
N VAL A 26 20.32 25.93 -7.22
CA VAL A 26 20.15 24.49 -7.24
C VAL A 26 18.75 24.28 -7.80
N LEU A 27 18.65 24.21 -9.12
CA LEU A 27 17.50 23.64 -9.79
C LEU A 27 17.34 22.24 -9.22
N ALA A 28 16.35 22.09 -8.34
CA ALA A 28 15.84 20.80 -7.93
C ALA A 28 15.57 20.02 -9.22
N THR A 29 16.33 18.95 -9.43
CA THR A 29 16.06 17.99 -10.47
C THR A 29 14.64 17.51 -10.22
N ARG A 30 13.72 17.98 -11.06
CA ARG A 30 12.32 17.59 -11.06
C ARG A 30 12.33 16.06 -11.08
N ALA A 31 11.80 15.43 -10.03
CA ALA A 31 11.61 13.99 -9.99
C ALA A 31 11.01 13.58 -11.33
N GLY A 32 11.69 12.67 -12.03
CA GLY A 32 11.23 12.16 -13.30
C GLY A 32 9.79 11.69 -13.14
N ARG A 33 8.96 11.95 -14.17
CA ARG A 33 7.65 11.32 -14.27
C ARG A 33 7.84 9.81 -14.04
N PRO A 34 6.94 9.15 -13.28
CA PRO A 34 7.00 7.71 -13.09
C PRO A 34 7.14 7.06 -14.47
N VAL A 35 8.15 6.20 -14.60
CA VAL A 35 8.34 5.35 -15.77
C VAL A 35 7.02 4.61 -15.98
N CYS A 36 6.55 4.65 -17.22
CA CYS A 36 5.26 4.15 -17.66
C CYS A 36 4.92 2.83 -16.97
N VAL A 37 3.89 2.85 -16.13
CA VAL A 37 3.10 1.65 -15.86
C VAL A 37 2.55 1.27 -17.23
N GLU A 38 3.01 0.14 -17.78
CA GLU A 38 2.34 -0.52 -18.89
C GLU A 38 0.85 -0.50 -18.55
N THR A 39 0.04 0.18 -19.37
CA THR A 39 -1.37 0.43 -19.08
C THR A 39 -1.99 -0.87 -18.61
N ALA A 40 -2.31 -0.93 -17.31
CA ALA A 40 -2.87 -2.14 -16.73
C ALA A 40 -4.10 -2.52 -17.57
N PRO A 41 -4.29 -3.82 -17.86
CA PRO A 41 -5.41 -4.23 -18.68
C PRO A 41 -6.69 -3.66 -18.06
N MET A 42 -7.54 -3.05 -18.89
CA MET A 42 -8.75 -2.38 -18.40
C MET A 42 -9.65 -3.32 -17.58
N THR A 43 -9.54 -4.64 -17.78
CA THR A 43 -10.19 -5.67 -16.96
C THR A 43 -9.82 -5.61 -15.47
N LEU A 44 -8.71 -4.98 -15.10
CA LEU A 44 -8.28 -4.84 -13.71
C LEU A 44 -8.87 -3.64 -13.00
N SER A 45 -9.12 -2.54 -13.71
CA SER A 45 -9.53 -1.27 -13.10
C SER A 45 -11.00 -0.91 -13.39
N GLU A 46 -11.54 -1.32 -14.55
CA GLU A 46 -12.89 -0.96 -15.00
C GLU A 46 -13.95 -1.99 -14.57
N PRO A 47 -14.95 -1.63 -13.75
CA PRO A 47 -15.93 -2.58 -13.21
C PRO A 47 -16.65 -3.43 -14.26
N ALA A 48 -17.15 -2.80 -15.33
CA ALA A 48 -17.90 -3.53 -16.36
C ALA A 48 -17.03 -4.54 -17.11
N GLN A 49 -15.75 -4.22 -17.33
CA GLN A 49 -14.81 -5.12 -18.02
C GLN A 49 -14.34 -6.23 -17.09
N ARG A 50 -14.06 -5.92 -15.83
CA ARG A 50 -13.79 -6.91 -14.78
C ARG A 50 -14.93 -7.93 -14.70
N ASP A 51 -16.16 -7.45 -14.52
CA ASP A 51 -17.32 -8.33 -14.31
C ASP A 51 -17.59 -9.21 -15.53
N ALA A 52 -17.44 -8.67 -16.74
CA ALA A 52 -17.56 -9.44 -17.98
C ALA A 52 -16.46 -10.50 -18.16
N HIS A 53 -15.24 -10.19 -17.74
CA HIS A 53 -14.08 -11.07 -17.86
C HIS A 53 -14.12 -12.19 -16.82
N TYR A 54 -14.22 -11.83 -15.52
CA TYR A 54 -14.10 -12.77 -14.41
C TYR A 54 -15.40 -13.47 -14.05
N LYS A 55 -16.57 -12.89 -14.37
CA LYS A 55 -17.90 -13.50 -14.14
C LYS A 55 -18.11 -14.02 -12.72
N GLY A 56 -17.60 -13.28 -11.72
CA GLY A 56 -17.67 -13.65 -10.31
C GLY A 56 -16.51 -14.51 -9.79
N ASN A 57 -15.51 -14.85 -10.61
CA ASN A 57 -14.26 -15.49 -10.15
C ASN A 57 -13.33 -14.47 -9.50
N ILE A 58 -13.64 -14.09 -8.27
CA ILE A 58 -12.87 -13.10 -7.50
C ILE A 58 -11.49 -13.63 -7.15
N ALA A 59 -11.35 -14.95 -6.94
CA ALA A 59 -10.07 -15.56 -6.66
C ALA A 59 -9.06 -15.33 -7.81
N GLN A 60 -9.47 -15.60 -9.06
CA GLN A 60 -8.61 -15.34 -10.22
C GLN A 60 -8.29 -13.85 -10.36
N TYR A 61 -9.27 -12.97 -10.09
CA TYR A 61 -9.07 -11.53 -10.15
C TYR A 61 -7.98 -11.03 -9.20
N LEU A 62 -7.96 -11.51 -7.95
CA LEU A 62 -6.92 -11.16 -6.99
C LEU A 62 -5.54 -11.70 -7.40
N VAL A 63 -5.49 -12.91 -7.97
CA VAL A 63 -4.25 -13.49 -8.51
C VAL A 63 -3.72 -12.63 -9.66
N ASP A 64 -4.58 -12.21 -10.58
CA ASP A 64 -4.17 -11.38 -11.71
C ASP A 64 -3.70 -9.98 -11.28
N LEU A 65 -4.37 -9.37 -10.29
CA LEU A 65 -3.92 -8.12 -9.68
C LEU A 65 -2.51 -8.24 -9.09
N HIS A 66 -2.24 -9.34 -8.38
CA HIS A 66 -0.93 -9.64 -7.81
C HIS A 66 0.13 -9.88 -8.89
N ASP A 67 -0.14 -10.76 -9.85
CA ASP A 67 0.79 -11.14 -10.92
C ASP A 67 1.13 -9.92 -11.80
N ALA A 68 0.16 -9.02 -12.03
CA ALA A 68 0.36 -7.76 -12.74
C ALA A 68 1.02 -6.66 -11.90
N LYS A 69 1.31 -6.91 -10.61
CA LYS A 69 1.78 -5.90 -9.63
C LYS A 69 0.89 -4.65 -9.62
N HIS A 70 -0.42 -4.85 -9.77
CA HIS A 70 -1.35 -3.76 -9.94
C HIS A 70 -1.53 -2.97 -8.63
N PRO A 71 -1.36 -1.64 -8.64
CA PRO A 71 -1.54 -0.85 -7.43
C PRO A 71 -3.01 -0.57 -7.15
N PHE A 72 -3.32 -0.37 -5.87
CA PHE A 72 -4.56 0.22 -5.38
C PHE A 72 -4.30 1.68 -5.00
N ASP A 73 -5.24 2.56 -5.34
CA ASP A 73 -5.30 3.90 -4.76
C ASP A 73 -5.98 3.80 -3.39
N PHE A 74 -5.15 3.62 -2.36
CA PHE A 74 -5.55 3.30 -0.99
C PHE A 74 -5.42 4.53 -0.08
N CYS A 75 -6.36 4.68 0.86
CA CYS A 75 -6.48 5.84 1.75
C CYS A 75 -6.49 7.21 1.01
N GLY A 76 -6.96 7.26 -0.25
CA GLY A 76 -7.19 8.50 -0.98
C GLY A 76 -5.93 9.22 -1.48
N GLY A 77 -5.12 8.52 -2.28
CA GLY A 77 -4.00 9.08 -3.02
C GLY A 77 -2.68 8.34 -2.84
N MET A 78 -2.66 7.27 -2.04
CA MET A 78 -1.46 6.47 -1.82
C MET A 78 -1.53 5.19 -2.65
N LEU A 79 -0.52 4.97 -3.51
CA LEU A 79 -0.51 3.82 -4.40
C LEU A 79 0.20 2.64 -3.74
N PHE A 80 -0.56 1.61 -3.41
CA PHE A 80 -0.06 0.37 -2.82
C PHE A 80 -0.13 -0.78 -3.82
N GLN A 81 1.00 -1.41 -4.13
CA GLN A 81 1.00 -2.66 -4.90
C GLN A 81 0.33 -3.79 -4.09
N LEU A 82 -0.55 -4.58 -4.71
CA LEU A 82 -1.03 -5.82 -4.10
C LEU A 82 0.04 -6.92 -4.17
N VAL A 83 0.33 -7.55 -3.03
CA VAL A 83 1.18 -8.74 -2.93
C VAL A 83 0.42 -9.82 -2.19
N LEU A 84 0.37 -11.03 -2.74
CA LEU A 84 -0.15 -12.21 -2.04
C LEU A 84 1.04 -13.03 -1.55
N SER A 85 0.95 -13.62 -0.36
CA SER A 85 1.89 -14.69 0.02
C SER A 85 1.78 -15.86 -0.95
N ASP A 86 2.84 -16.66 -1.06
CA ASP A 86 2.84 -17.85 -1.93
C ASP A 86 1.70 -18.81 -1.56
N LYS A 87 1.40 -18.93 -0.26
CA LYS A 87 0.33 -19.78 0.27
C LYS A 87 -1.06 -19.24 -0.09
N LEU A 88 -1.31 -17.95 0.11
CA LEU A 88 -2.60 -17.36 -0.27
C LEU A 88 -2.80 -17.38 -1.78
N ARG A 89 -1.77 -17.04 -2.56
CA ARG A 89 -1.82 -17.14 -4.02
C ARG A 89 -2.18 -18.55 -4.47
N SER A 90 -1.51 -19.57 -3.91
CA SER A 90 -1.80 -20.97 -4.23
C SER A 90 -3.23 -21.36 -3.82
N HIS A 91 -3.69 -20.92 -2.66
CA HIS A 91 -5.07 -21.14 -2.21
C HIS A 91 -6.09 -20.55 -3.19
N LEU A 92 -5.88 -19.30 -3.61
CA LEU A 92 -6.76 -18.60 -4.55
C LEU A 92 -6.72 -19.20 -5.95
N VAL A 93 -5.58 -19.70 -6.44
CA VAL A 93 -5.50 -20.42 -7.72
C VAL A 93 -6.38 -21.69 -7.70
N ARG A 94 -6.43 -22.43 -6.59
CA ARG A 94 -7.33 -23.59 -6.47
C ARG A 94 -8.78 -23.17 -6.44
N ALA A 95 -9.12 -22.17 -5.63
CA ALA A 95 -10.48 -21.63 -5.57
C ALA A 95 -10.95 -21.12 -6.95
N ALA A 96 -10.07 -20.46 -7.70
CA ALA A 96 -10.31 -20.01 -9.06
C ALA A 96 -10.60 -21.14 -10.05
N ALA A 97 -10.01 -22.31 -9.84
CA ALA A 97 -10.27 -23.53 -10.60
C ALA A 97 -11.53 -24.29 -10.13
N GLY A 98 -12.22 -23.81 -9.09
CA GLY A 98 -13.40 -24.46 -8.50
C GLY A 98 -13.07 -25.48 -7.39
N ASP A 99 -11.81 -25.56 -6.95
CA ASP A 99 -11.35 -26.40 -5.85
C ASP A 99 -11.16 -25.56 -4.57
N GLY A 100 -12.26 -25.02 -4.06
CA GLY A 100 -12.28 -24.16 -2.88
C GLY A 100 -13.41 -23.13 -2.91
N GLU A 101 -13.51 -22.34 -1.84
CA GLU A 101 -14.49 -21.26 -1.74
C GLU A 101 -13.96 -19.97 -2.40
N GLN A 102 -14.85 -19.27 -3.10
CA GLN A 102 -14.52 -17.97 -3.69
C GLN A 102 -14.50 -16.88 -2.60
N PRO A 103 -13.54 -15.95 -2.63
CA PRO A 103 -13.61 -14.74 -1.82
C PRO A 103 -14.95 -14.02 -1.97
N VAL A 104 -15.51 -13.58 -0.85
CA VAL A 104 -16.76 -12.84 -0.83
C VAL A 104 -16.50 -11.38 -1.17
N LEU A 105 -17.13 -10.93 -2.25
CA LEU A 105 -17.24 -9.53 -2.62
C LEU A 105 -18.58 -8.99 -2.12
N TYR A 106 -18.57 -8.29 -0.99
CA TYR A 106 -19.81 -7.76 -0.42
C TYR A 106 -20.43 -6.65 -1.27
N GLU A 107 -21.76 -6.50 -1.21
CA GLU A 107 -22.47 -5.40 -1.84
C GLU A 107 -22.32 -4.09 -1.04
N SER A 108 -22.71 -2.97 -1.67
CA SER A 108 -22.50 -1.60 -1.19
C SER A 108 -22.93 -1.25 0.24
N PRO A 109 -23.94 -1.90 0.87
CA PRO A 109 -24.26 -1.60 2.27
C PRO A 109 -23.13 -1.94 3.24
N ILE A 110 -22.24 -2.87 2.88
CA ILE A 110 -21.14 -3.40 3.71
C ILE A 110 -19.85 -2.66 3.39
N ASN A 111 -19.86 -1.34 3.58
CA ASN A 111 -18.69 -0.47 3.40
C ASN A 111 -17.83 -0.29 4.66
N ARG A 112 -18.06 -1.13 5.68
CA ARG A 112 -17.26 -1.20 6.91
C ARG A 112 -17.25 -2.63 7.40
N MET A 113 -16.10 -3.13 7.86
CA MET A 113 -15.97 -4.50 8.36
C MET A 113 -16.96 -4.80 9.51
N ALA A 114 -17.25 -3.82 10.38
CA ALA A 114 -18.22 -3.97 11.46
C ALA A 114 -19.68 -4.20 10.99
N LYS A 115 -19.98 -4.00 9.71
CA LYS A 115 -21.30 -4.30 9.12
C LYS A 115 -21.40 -5.71 8.55
N ILE A 116 -20.29 -6.45 8.46
CA ILE A 116 -20.30 -7.83 8.00
C ILE A 116 -21.18 -8.66 8.95
N PRO A 117 -22.13 -9.46 8.43
CA PRO A 117 -22.95 -10.34 9.25
C PRO A 117 -22.09 -11.28 10.10
N GLY A 118 -22.38 -11.36 11.39
CA GLY A 118 -21.62 -12.21 12.32
C GLY A 118 -20.23 -11.69 12.69
N HIS A 119 -19.87 -10.46 12.30
CA HIS A 119 -18.57 -9.89 12.60
C HIS A 119 -18.27 -9.84 14.11
N THR A 120 -17.09 -10.32 14.47
CA THR A 120 -16.53 -10.21 15.82
C THR A 120 -15.21 -9.43 15.79
N LYS A 121 -14.94 -8.75 16.91
CA LYS A 121 -13.66 -8.08 17.14
C LYS A 121 -12.63 -9.10 17.63
N SER A 122 -12.19 -9.97 16.73
CA SER A 122 -11.16 -10.98 16.96
C SER A 122 -10.05 -10.87 15.91
N ALA A 123 -8.90 -11.47 16.20
CA ALA A 123 -7.82 -11.57 15.23
C ALA A 123 -8.12 -12.62 14.12
N GLU A 124 -9.31 -13.20 14.09
CA GLU A 124 -9.63 -14.30 13.17
C GLU A 124 -9.87 -13.78 11.75
N ALA A 125 -9.48 -14.61 10.79
CA ALA A 125 -9.70 -14.46 9.36
C ALA A 125 -9.94 -15.86 8.78
N ASP A 126 -10.81 -15.97 7.78
CA ASP A 126 -11.26 -17.24 7.21
C ASP A 126 -10.81 -17.44 5.76
N ASN A 127 -10.06 -16.48 5.20
CA ASN A 127 -9.57 -16.47 3.81
C ASN A 127 -10.66 -16.43 2.75
N VAL A 128 -11.91 -16.17 3.14
CA VAL A 128 -13.08 -16.08 2.27
C VAL A 128 -13.75 -14.72 2.41
N HIS A 129 -14.13 -14.35 3.63
CA HIS A 129 -14.74 -13.08 3.97
C HIS A 129 -13.71 -12.06 4.45
N ILE A 130 -12.72 -12.54 5.21
CA ILE A 130 -11.69 -11.71 5.84
C ILE A 130 -10.33 -12.37 5.59
N PHE A 131 -9.36 -11.53 5.22
CA PHE A 131 -7.97 -11.91 5.01
C PHE A 131 -7.08 -11.31 6.10
N HIS A 132 -6.05 -12.03 6.50
CA HIS A 132 -4.90 -11.42 7.16
C HIS A 132 -4.06 -10.69 6.13
N GLY A 133 -3.46 -9.59 6.54
CA GLY A 133 -2.53 -8.89 5.70
C GLY A 133 -1.73 -7.84 6.44
N ARG A 134 -0.95 -7.10 5.67
CA ARG A 134 -0.02 -6.09 6.14
C ARG A 134 0.02 -4.91 5.20
N GLU A 135 0.01 -3.73 5.78
CA GLU A 135 0.51 -2.54 5.13
C GLU A 135 2.03 -2.54 5.26
N VAL A 136 2.77 -2.57 4.16
CA VAL A 136 4.24 -2.56 4.15
C VAL A 136 4.74 -1.31 3.44
N ARG A 137 5.65 -0.57 4.09
CA ARG A 137 6.22 0.68 3.58
C ARG A 137 7.73 0.58 3.39
N GLN A 138 8.27 1.48 2.58
CA GLN A 138 9.69 1.54 2.18
C GLN A 138 10.18 0.34 1.37
N VAL A 139 9.31 -0.20 0.52
CA VAL A 139 9.65 -1.27 -0.44
C VAL A 139 10.25 -0.63 -1.70
N PRO A 140 11.56 -0.80 -1.99
CA PRO A 140 12.25 -0.03 -3.02
C PRO A 140 11.64 -0.12 -4.42
N ASP A 141 11.13 -1.30 -4.77
CA ASP A 141 10.67 -1.64 -6.13
C ASP A 141 9.15 -1.82 -6.21
N ALA A 142 8.39 -1.32 -5.23
CA ALA A 142 6.93 -1.42 -5.28
C ALA A 142 6.34 -0.60 -6.42
N ALA A 143 5.43 -1.22 -7.17
CA ALA A 143 4.62 -0.54 -8.18
C ALA A 143 3.80 0.60 -7.55
N GLY A 144 3.49 1.63 -8.36
CA GLY A 144 2.87 2.87 -7.89
C GLY A 144 3.87 3.95 -7.42
N GLY A 145 5.14 3.60 -7.23
CA GLY A 145 6.24 4.56 -7.05
C GLY A 145 6.31 5.22 -5.67
N MET A 146 5.51 4.77 -4.71
CA MET A 146 5.51 5.29 -3.32
C MET A 146 6.23 4.37 -2.32
N GLY A 147 6.67 3.20 -2.78
CA GLY A 147 7.33 2.21 -1.93
C GLY A 147 6.37 1.52 -0.96
N PHE A 148 5.12 1.34 -1.36
CA PHE A 148 4.03 0.85 -0.53
C PHE A 148 3.43 -0.44 -1.10
N VAL A 149 3.16 -1.41 -0.23
CA VAL A 149 2.59 -2.72 -0.57
C VAL A 149 1.46 -3.04 0.40
N LEU A 150 0.35 -3.56 -0.13
CA LEU A 150 -0.65 -4.28 0.63
C LEU A 150 -0.36 -5.78 0.45
N GLN A 151 0.18 -6.40 1.49
CA GLN A 151 0.40 -7.84 1.50
C GLN A 151 -0.84 -8.52 2.07
N LEU A 152 -1.40 -9.53 1.39
CA LEU A 152 -2.40 -10.44 1.94
C LEU A 152 -1.79 -11.82 2.13
N THR A 153 -2.14 -12.49 3.23
CA THR A 153 -1.56 -13.77 3.66
C THR A 153 -2.64 -14.76 4.05
N LEU A 154 -2.33 -16.05 3.99
CA LEU A 154 -3.26 -17.11 4.36
C LEU A 154 -3.31 -17.24 5.88
N ALA A 155 -4.49 -17.05 6.46
CA ALA A 155 -4.74 -17.15 7.90
C ALA A 155 -4.95 -18.60 8.34
N GLY A 156 -4.50 -18.93 9.56
CA GLY A 156 -4.81 -20.19 10.25
C GLY A 156 -4.06 -21.43 9.75
N GLU A 157 -3.26 -21.31 8.70
CA GLU A 157 -2.37 -22.36 8.20
C GLU A 157 -0.88 -22.00 8.46
N ASP A 158 0.02 -22.95 8.17
CA ASP A 158 1.47 -22.74 8.18
C ASP A 158 1.90 -21.87 6.97
N ASP A 159 1.43 -20.63 6.93
CA ASP A 159 1.95 -19.59 6.03
C ASP A 159 3.19 -18.96 6.67
N PRO A 160 4.40 -19.18 6.10
CA PRO A 160 5.62 -18.58 6.63
C PRO A 160 5.64 -17.04 6.53
N GLU A 161 4.74 -16.48 5.72
CA GLU A 161 4.53 -15.05 5.56
C GLU A 161 3.31 -14.54 6.34
N GLY A 162 2.53 -15.44 6.95
CA GLY A 162 1.32 -15.14 7.71
C GLY A 162 1.58 -14.30 8.96
N TRP A 163 0.51 -13.90 9.64
CA TRP A 163 0.63 -13.18 10.92
C TRP A 163 1.40 -14.00 11.95
N THR A 164 2.37 -13.36 12.60
CA THR A 164 3.13 -14.01 13.68
C THR A 164 2.24 -14.20 14.91
N PRO A 165 2.55 -15.17 15.79
CA PRO A 165 1.82 -15.31 17.06
C PRO A 165 1.77 -14.03 17.89
N GLN A 166 2.81 -13.19 17.81
CA GLN A 166 2.91 -11.90 18.47
C GLN A 166 2.02 -10.84 17.82
N GLU A 167 1.80 -10.89 16.51
CA GLU A 167 0.81 -10.05 15.82
C GLU A 167 -0.60 -10.45 16.24
N VAL A 168 -0.92 -11.74 16.22
CA VAL A 168 -2.23 -12.27 16.66
C VAL A 168 -2.50 -11.91 18.13
N ALA A 169 -1.52 -12.10 19.03
CA ALA A 169 -1.69 -11.80 20.45
C ALA A 169 -1.76 -10.29 20.75
N GLY A 170 -1.11 -9.47 19.92
CA GLY A 170 -1.11 -8.01 20.05
C GLY A 170 -2.27 -7.31 19.34
N TYR A 171 -3.16 -8.07 18.69
CA TYR A 171 -4.29 -7.55 17.95
C TYR A 171 -5.29 -6.83 18.86
N ASP A 172 -5.67 -5.61 18.52
CA ASP A 172 -6.50 -4.73 19.36
C ASP A 172 -7.85 -4.34 18.72
N GLY A 173 -8.26 -5.03 17.65
CA GLY A 173 -9.58 -4.86 17.07
C GLY A 173 -9.68 -3.69 16.10
N TRP A 174 -9.26 -2.49 16.52
CA TRP A 174 -9.59 -1.20 15.87
C TRP A 174 -8.68 -0.05 16.38
N GLY A 175 -7.54 -0.34 16.99
CA GLY A 175 -6.67 0.69 17.53
C GLY A 175 -6.22 1.67 16.44
N HIS A 176 -6.12 2.96 16.80
CA HIS A 176 -5.55 3.95 15.89
C HIS A 176 -4.12 3.56 15.53
N ASP A 177 -3.68 3.76 14.29
CA ASP A 177 -2.33 3.36 13.84
C ASP A 177 -1.20 3.83 14.75
N SER A 178 -1.37 4.99 15.38
CA SER A 178 -0.41 5.55 16.32
C SER A 178 -0.30 4.81 17.65
N SER A 179 -1.31 4.03 18.04
CA SER A 179 -1.27 3.18 19.24
C SER A 179 -0.80 1.76 18.95
N ARG A 180 -0.72 1.38 17.67
CA ARG A 180 -0.32 0.03 17.25
C ARG A 180 1.18 -0.06 17.04
N THR A 181 1.68 -1.29 17.16
CA THR A 181 3.11 -1.57 17.00
C THR A 181 3.46 -1.79 15.53
N TRP A 182 4.06 -0.78 14.91
CA TRP A 182 4.74 -0.94 13.63
C TRP A 182 6.00 -1.80 13.80
N ARG A 183 6.08 -2.90 13.04
CA ARG A 183 7.19 -3.85 13.10
C ARG A 183 8.19 -3.59 11.99
N LYS A 184 9.46 -3.61 12.35
CA LYS A 184 10.57 -3.58 11.39
C LYS A 184 10.95 -5.00 11.00
N GLY A 185 11.69 -5.14 9.91
CA GLY A 185 12.03 -6.44 9.36
C GLY A 185 12.86 -7.35 10.28
N ASP A 186 13.79 -6.79 11.06
CA ASP A 186 14.56 -7.57 12.05
C ASP A 186 13.65 -8.25 13.08
N ARG A 187 12.69 -7.49 13.63
CA ARG A 187 11.71 -8.02 14.57
C ARG A 187 10.80 -9.07 13.93
N LEU A 188 10.33 -8.86 12.70
CA LEU A 188 9.45 -9.83 12.04
C LEU A 188 10.15 -11.15 11.74
N GLU A 189 11.42 -11.09 11.36
CA GLU A 189 12.23 -12.29 11.15
C GLU A 189 12.40 -13.08 12.45
N ASP A 190 12.67 -12.39 13.57
CA ASP A 190 12.74 -12.99 14.90
C ASP A 190 11.39 -13.58 15.36
N GLU A 191 10.27 -12.96 14.96
CA GLU A 191 8.91 -13.42 15.28
C GLU A 191 8.42 -14.55 14.35
N GLY A 192 9.17 -14.92 13.30
CA GLY A 192 8.93 -16.09 12.46
C GLY A 192 8.80 -15.85 10.96
N TYR A 193 8.66 -14.60 10.51
CA TYR A 193 8.63 -14.26 9.07
C TYR A 193 10.05 -14.04 8.54
N GLN A 194 10.80 -15.13 8.46
CA GLN A 194 12.26 -15.14 8.24
C GLN A 194 12.73 -14.49 6.93
N THR A 195 11.86 -14.39 5.91
CA THR A 195 12.23 -13.85 4.60
C THR A 195 11.80 -12.39 4.41
N PHE A 196 11.22 -11.74 5.42
CA PHE A 196 10.61 -10.41 5.27
C PHE A 196 11.55 -9.36 4.63
N ARG A 197 12.79 -9.18 5.12
CA ARG A 197 13.69 -8.17 4.54
C ARG A 197 14.22 -8.57 3.16
N ASN A 198 14.30 -9.86 2.87
CA ASN A 198 14.64 -10.35 1.54
C ASN A 198 13.51 -10.07 0.55
N THR A 199 12.25 -10.20 0.98
CA THR A 199 11.06 -9.96 0.14
C THR A 199 10.80 -8.46 -0.06
N PHE A 200 10.85 -7.65 1.00
CA PHE A 200 10.39 -6.25 0.96
C PHE A 200 11.52 -5.21 1.06
N GLY A 201 12.74 -5.64 1.34
CA GLY A 201 13.90 -4.76 1.51
C GLY A 201 14.23 -4.47 2.97
N GLY A 202 15.52 -4.17 3.23
CA GLY A 202 16.06 -4.06 4.59
C GLY A 202 15.52 -2.89 5.42
N ALA A 203 14.98 -1.85 4.77
CA ALA A 203 14.37 -0.70 5.45
C ALA A 203 12.86 -0.86 5.66
N ALA A 204 12.25 -1.92 5.11
CA ALA A 204 10.81 -2.10 5.14
C ALA A 204 10.31 -2.28 6.58
N TYR A 205 9.11 -1.75 6.80
CA TYR A 205 8.40 -1.87 8.07
C TYR A 205 6.91 -1.96 7.78
N THR A 206 6.15 -2.46 8.75
CA THR A 206 4.79 -2.88 8.48
C THR A 206 3.86 -2.79 9.68
N LEU A 207 2.57 -2.68 9.38
CA LEU A 207 1.47 -2.79 10.31
C LEU A 207 0.51 -3.86 9.78
N HIS A 208 0.04 -4.74 10.66
CA HIS A 208 -0.89 -5.79 10.28
C HIS A 208 -2.34 -5.30 10.34
N HIS A 209 -3.15 -5.70 9.37
CA HIS A 209 -4.59 -5.38 9.31
C HIS A 209 -5.37 -6.58 8.80
N ARG A 210 -6.62 -6.72 9.26
CA ARG A 210 -7.58 -7.56 8.57
C ARG A 210 -8.13 -6.81 7.36
N PHE A 211 -8.32 -7.53 6.26
CA PHE A 211 -8.83 -6.98 5.00
C PHE A 211 -10.09 -7.69 4.55
N TYR A 212 -10.94 -6.98 3.83
CA TYR A 212 -12.13 -7.52 3.18
C TYR A 212 -12.41 -6.81 1.86
N LEU A 213 -13.26 -7.40 1.03
CA LEU A 213 -13.62 -6.88 -0.28
C LEU A 213 -15.08 -6.45 -0.31
N HIS A 214 -15.36 -5.27 -0.87
CA HIS A 214 -16.74 -4.87 -1.14
C HIS A 214 -16.86 -4.07 -2.44
N LYS A 215 -18.10 -3.85 -2.88
CA LYS A 215 -18.43 -2.91 -3.94
C LYS A 215 -18.93 -1.59 -3.38
N ASP A 216 -18.76 -0.50 -4.10
CA ASP A 216 -19.54 0.73 -3.88
C ASP A 216 -20.84 0.73 -4.70
N PHE A 217 -21.62 1.81 -4.61
CA PHE A 217 -22.86 1.96 -5.38
C PHE A 217 -22.66 2.10 -6.90
N ARG A 218 -21.41 2.24 -7.37
CA ARG A 218 -21.03 2.25 -8.79
C ARG A 218 -20.48 0.90 -9.25
N SER A 219 -20.59 -0.14 -8.41
CA SER A 219 -20.01 -1.46 -8.63
C SER A 219 -18.47 -1.46 -8.70
N GLN A 220 -17.83 -0.40 -8.21
CA GLN A 220 -16.38 -0.35 -8.07
C GLN A 220 -15.97 -1.29 -6.93
N LEU A 221 -14.93 -2.11 -7.16
CA LEU A 221 -14.38 -2.96 -6.11
C LEU A 221 -13.42 -2.16 -5.24
N TRP A 222 -13.51 -2.42 -3.94
CA TRP A 222 -12.67 -1.87 -2.90
C TRP A 222 -12.02 -3.01 -2.11
N LEU A 223 -10.72 -2.88 -1.88
CA LEU A 223 -10.02 -3.58 -0.82
C LEU A 223 -10.03 -2.63 0.37
N SER A 224 -10.50 -3.11 1.53
CA SER A 224 -10.66 -2.27 2.71
C SER A 224 -9.98 -2.94 3.90
N ALA A 225 -9.14 -2.17 4.59
CA ALA A 225 -8.61 -2.53 5.89
C ALA A 225 -9.68 -2.30 6.96
N GLU A 226 -9.55 -3.02 8.07
CA GLU A 226 -10.50 -2.91 9.17
C GLU A 226 -10.60 -1.51 9.78
N ASP A 227 -9.51 -0.74 9.84
CA ASP A 227 -9.49 0.64 10.36
C ASP A 227 -10.24 1.67 9.50
N GLY A 228 -10.76 1.25 8.33
CA GLY A 228 -11.53 2.08 7.41
C GLY A 228 -10.70 2.75 6.32
N CYS A 229 -9.38 2.52 6.29
CA CYS A 229 -8.60 2.80 5.10
C CYS A 229 -8.96 1.80 4.01
N GLU A 230 -9.20 2.29 2.79
CA GLU A 230 -9.62 1.48 1.68
C GLU A 230 -9.13 2.05 0.36
N GLY A 231 -9.14 1.22 -0.67
CA GLY A 231 -8.74 1.63 -2.00
C GLY A 231 -9.35 0.80 -3.10
N GLN A 232 -9.42 1.42 -4.26
CA GLN A 232 -9.83 0.80 -5.51
C GLN A 232 -8.58 0.48 -6.36
N PRO A 233 -8.63 -0.52 -7.25
CA PRO A 233 -7.59 -0.74 -8.25
C PRO A 233 -7.31 0.57 -9.02
N TYR A 234 -6.03 0.94 -9.11
CA TYR A 234 -5.63 2.21 -9.68
C TYR A 234 -5.83 2.21 -11.20
N GLU A 235 -6.55 3.21 -11.69
CA GLU A 235 -6.73 3.43 -13.12
C GLU A 235 -5.86 4.61 -13.58
N PRO A 236 -4.77 4.36 -14.32
CA PRO A 236 -4.00 5.43 -14.92
C PRO A 236 -4.89 6.18 -15.91
N ASN A 237 -5.12 7.47 -15.64
CA ASN A 237 -5.97 8.38 -16.41
C ASN A 237 -7.49 8.27 -16.17
N ALA A 238 -7.93 7.89 -14.97
CA ALA A 238 -9.35 7.92 -14.57
C ALA A 238 -10.08 9.21 -14.99
N TRP A 239 -9.39 10.37 -14.93
CA TRP A 239 -9.93 11.66 -15.36
C TRP A 239 -10.13 11.80 -16.88
N ASP A 240 -9.22 11.27 -17.70
CA ASP A 240 -9.36 11.32 -19.16
C ASP A 240 -10.43 10.32 -19.63
N ASN A 241 -10.52 9.17 -18.97
CA ASN A 241 -11.56 8.17 -19.22
C ASN A 241 -12.94 8.67 -18.76
N LEU A 242 -13.02 9.44 -17.67
CA LEU A 242 -14.26 10.09 -17.23
C LEU A 242 -14.75 11.13 -18.25
N LYS A 243 -13.85 11.96 -18.81
CA LYS A 243 -14.19 12.92 -19.88
C LYS A 243 -14.67 12.22 -21.15
N ALA A 244 -14.07 11.08 -21.51
CA ALA A 244 -14.52 10.29 -22.65
C ALA A 244 -15.92 9.70 -22.43
N LYS A 245 -16.26 9.33 -21.18
CA LYS A 245 -17.58 8.78 -20.80
C LYS A 245 -18.65 9.85 -20.59
N VAL A 246 -18.26 11.07 -20.21
CA VAL A 246 -19.16 12.21 -19.97
C VAL A 246 -18.67 13.42 -20.77
N PRO A 247 -19.00 13.51 -22.07
CA PRO A 247 -18.42 14.51 -22.99
C PRO A 247 -18.85 15.97 -22.73
N PHE A 248 -19.51 16.26 -21.60
CA PHE A 248 -20.07 17.57 -21.25
C PHE A 248 -19.44 18.21 -20.00
N LEU A 249 -18.29 17.71 -19.54
CA LEU A 249 -17.40 18.35 -18.54
C LEU A 249 -16.06 18.72 -19.18
#